data_AF-A0A2D9FT69-F1
#
_entry.id   AF-A0A2D9FT69-F1
#
_cell.length_a   1.000
_cell.length_b   1.000
_cell.length_c   1.000
_cell.angle_alpha   90.00
_cell.angle_beta   90.00
_cell.angle_gamma   90.00
#
_symmetry.space_group_name_H-M   'P 1'
#
loop_
_entity.id
_entity.type
_entity.pdbx_description
1 polymer ?
#
loop_
_entity_poly.entity_id
_entity_poly.type
_entity_poly.pdbx_seq_one_letter_code
_entity_poly.pdbx_strand_id
1 'polypeptide(L)'
;MKLDNTKLKQLRESNAWSQSHLAEASGISMRTIQRIEKTGVASPESAKCICAAFDIRFDELALHDNYQIPAPTLTDSLKLKVTSIDKKAALISFVVAFIIAYGITIYFGVTI
;
A
#
# COMPACT_ATOMS: atom_id res chain seq x y z
N MET A 1 15.97 -13.36 2.92
CA MET A 1 15.73 -12.29 1.94
C MET A 1 16.96 -11.40 1.86
N LYS A 2 17.26 -10.84 0.68
CA LYS A 2 18.36 -9.87 0.50
C LYS A 2 17.78 -8.45 0.50
N LEU A 3 18.33 -7.59 1.33
CA LEU A 3 18.03 -6.17 1.43
C LEU A 3 19.22 -5.36 0.95
N ASP A 4 18.96 -4.17 0.45
CA ASP A 4 20.01 -3.21 0.14
C ASP A 4 20.54 -2.63 1.45
N ASN A 5 21.68 -3.15 1.89
CA ASN A 5 22.30 -2.75 3.15
C ASN A 5 22.86 -1.32 3.10
N THR A 6 23.24 -0.83 1.91
CA THR A 6 23.70 0.54 1.74
C THR A 6 22.54 1.51 1.87
N LYS A 7 21.42 1.21 1.20
CA LYS A 7 20.19 2.00 1.32
C LYS A 7 19.62 1.96 2.75
N LEU A 8 19.66 0.80 3.42
CA LEU A 8 19.25 0.69 4.82
C LEU A 8 20.05 1.64 5.72
N LYS A 9 21.38 1.66 5.54
CA LYS A 9 22.27 2.53 6.31
C LYS A 9 21.98 4.01 6.03
N GLN A 10 21.74 4.37 4.77
CA GLN A 10 21.38 5.72 4.37
C GLN A 10 20.04 6.17 4.97
N LEU A 11 19.01 5.33 4.94
CA LEU A 11 17.71 5.61 5.57
C LEU A 11 17.86 5.84 7.08
N ARG A 12 18.67 5.02 7.74
CA ARG A 12 18.95 5.19 9.17
C ARG A 12 19.64 6.53 9.44
N GLU A 13 20.64 6.90 8.63
CA GLU A 13 21.38 8.15 8.79
C GLU A 13 20.55 9.39 8.43
N SER A 14 19.70 9.31 7.40
CA SER A 14 18.81 10.42 7.00
C SER A 14 17.74 10.72 8.05
N ASN A 15 17.31 9.70 8.81
CA ASN A 15 16.43 9.86 9.97
C ASN A 15 17.18 10.21 11.27
N ALA A 16 18.51 10.41 11.22
CA ALA A 16 19.37 10.65 12.39
C ALA A 16 19.29 9.53 13.46
N TRP A 17 19.06 8.29 13.04
CA TRP A 17 18.92 7.15 13.93
C TRP A 17 20.24 6.44 14.20
N SER A 18 20.46 6.04 15.44
CA SER A 18 21.50 5.05 15.77
C SER A 18 21.01 3.64 15.44
N GLN A 19 21.93 2.67 15.39
CA GLN A 19 21.54 1.25 15.25
C GLN A 19 20.63 0.77 16.39
N SER A 20 20.82 1.30 17.61
CA SER A 20 19.96 0.99 18.75
C SER A 20 18.57 1.61 18.60
N HIS A 21 18.48 2.83 18.07
CA HIS A 21 17.19 3.48 17.84
C HIS A 21 16.39 2.77 16.74
N LEU A 22 17.03 2.36 15.64
CA LEU A 22 16.36 1.57 14.62
C LEU A 22 15.88 0.22 15.17
N ALA A 23 16.68 -0.42 16.02
CA ALA A 23 16.29 -1.67 16.69
C ALA A 23 15.04 -1.48 17.56
N GLU A 24 14.97 -0.40 18.32
CA GLU A 24 13.81 -0.04 19.12
C GLU A 24 12.57 0.24 18.25
N ALA A 25 12.71 1.11 17.24
CA ALA A 25 11.63 1.49 16.34
C ALA A 25 11.05 0.30 15.55
N SER A 26 11.90 -0.64 15.15
CA SER A 26 11.49 -1.85 14.41
C SER A 26 11.13 -3.04 15.32
N GLY A 27 11.34 -2.94 16.63
CA GLY A 27 11.07 -4.03 17.57
C GLY A 27 11.93 -5.28 17.37
N ILE A 28 13.14 -5.14 16.79
CA ILE A 28 14.09 -6.25 16.62
C ILE A 28 15.43 -5.95 17.28
N SER A 29 16.23 -6.98 17.57
CA SER A 29 17.48 -6.76 18.32
C SER A 29 18.50 -5.90 17.55
N MET A 30 19.28 -5.10 18.28
CA MET A 30 20.39 -4.34 17.70
C MET A 30 21.42 -5.23 16.99
N ARG A 31 21.68 -6.44 17.50
CA ARG A 31 22.52 -7.45 16.82
C ARG A 31 21.94 -7.83 15.45
N THR A 32 20.62 -7.93 15.34
CA THR A 32 19.94 -8.21 14.07
C THR A 32 20.14 -7.07 13.08
N ILE A 33 19.96 -5.81 13.51
CA ILE A 33 20.24 -4.62 12.69
C ILE A 33 21.69 -4.60 12.21
N GLN A 34 22.65 -4.76 13.11
CA GLN A 34 24.08 -4.80 12.78
C GLN A 34 24.42 -5.88 11.77
N ARG A 35 23.89 -7.09 11.97
CA ARG A 35 24.09 -8.20 11.04
C ARG A 35 23.51 -7.87 9.67
N ILE A 36 22.30 -7.30 9.60
CA ILE A 36 21.64 -6.93 8.35
C ILE A 36 22.39 -5.81 7.63
N GLU A 37 22.83 -4.76 8.33
CA GLU A 37 23.65 -3.69 7.72
C GLU A 37 25.00 -4.22 7.19
N LYS A 38 25.56 -5.25 7.83
CA LYS A 38 26.82 -5.86 7.39
C LYS A 38 26.66 -6.84 6.23
N THR A 39 25.63 -7.69 6.24
CA THR A 39 25.50 -8.80 5.28
C THR A 39 24.39 -8.61 4.24
N GLY A 40 23.47 -7.67 4.46
CA GLY A 40 22.26 -7.51 3.65
C GLY A 40 21.23 -8.64 3.80
N VAL A 41 21.44 -9.61 4.69
CA VAL A 41 20.57 -10.79 4.81
C VAL A 41 19.63 -10.66 6.01
N ALA A 42 18.32 -10.56 5.73
CA ALA A 42 17.26 -10.48 6.72
C ALA A 42 16.28 -11.67 6.60
N SER A 43 15.63 -12.03 7.72
CA SER A 43 14.42 -12.86 7.65
C SER A 43 13.25 -12.02 7.10
N PRO A 44 12.21 -12.66 6.55
CA PRO A 44 11.02 -11.95 6.07
C PRO A 44 10.38 -11.06 7.15
N GLU A 45 10.31 -11.55 8.38
CA GLU A 45 9.76 -10.84 9.54
C GLU A 45 10.62 -9.62 9.87
N SER A 46 11.94 -9.79 9.95
CA SER A 46 12.86 -8.69 10.24
C SER A 46 12.77 -7.61 9.16
N ALA A 47 12.68 -8.01 7.89
CA ALA A 47 12.54 -7.07 6.80
C ALA A 47 11.20 -6.31 6.87
N LYS A 48 10.11 -7.00 7.20
CA LYS A 48 8.78 -6.39 7.39
C LYS A 48 8.79 -5.37 8.52
N CYS A 49 9.40 -5.72 9.66
CA CYS A 49 9.56 -4.84 10.81
C CYS A 49 10.36 -3.58 10.46
N ILE A 50 11.47 -3.72 9.73
CA ILE A 50 12.28 -2.58 9.28
C ILE A 50 11.47 -1.69 8.32
N CYS A 51 10.77 -2.27 7.35
CA CYS A 51 9.94 -1.50 6.41
C CYS A 51 8.81 -0.75 7.13
N ALA A 52 8.18 -1.39 8.12
CA ALA A 52 7.15 -0.77 8.95
C ALA A 52 7.69 0.39 9.80
N ALA A 53 8.90 0.28 10.35
CA ALA A 53 9.53 1.34 11.12
C ALA A 53 9.80 2.60 10.28
N PHE A 54 10.11 2.43 9.00
CA PHE A 54 10.35 3.53 8.06
C PHE A 54 9.10 3.96 7.28
N ASP A 55 7.96 3.28 7.45
CA ASP A 55 6.74 3.46 6.65
C ASP A 55 7.00 3.39 5.13
N ILE A 56 7.82 2.43 4.70
CA ILE A 56 8.17 2.20 3.29
C ILE A 56 7.68 0.84 2.80
N ARG A 57 7.57 0.68 1.48
CA ARG A 57 7.30 -0.62 0.88
C ARG A 57 8.54 -1.50 0.87
N PHE A 58 8.33 -2.82 0.92
CA PHE A 58 9.41 -3.80 0.85
C PHE A 58 10.26 -3.65 -0.42
N ASP A 59 9.63 -3.39 -1.57
CA ASP A 59 10.32 -3.22 -2.86
C ASP A 59 11.29 -2.03 -2.86
N GLU A 60 11.09 -1.05 -1.97
CA GLU A 60 12.01 0.09 -1.85
C GLU A 60 13.30 -0.32 -1.14
N LEU A 61 13.28 -1.32 -0.26
CA LEU A 61 14.46 -1.76 0.51
C LEU A 61 15.07 -3.06 -0.02
N ALA A 62 14.32 -3.84 -0.79
CA ALA A 62 14.77 -5.12 -1.33
C ALA A 62 15.82 -4.91 -2.43
N LEU A 63 16.85 -5.77 -2.43
CA LEU A 63 17.73 -5.88 -3.58
C LEU A 63 16.96 -6.59 -4.69
N HIS A 64 16.74 -5.87 -5.80
CA HIS A 64 16.26 -6.46 -7.04
C HIS A 64 17.41 -7.27 -7.68
N ASP A 65 17.70 -8.46 -7.14
CA ASP A 65 18.16 -9.53 -8.02
C ASP A 65 16.99 -9.78 -8.99
N ASN A 66 17.23 -9.86 -10.30
CA ASN A 66 16.25 -10.11 -11.37
C ASN A 66 15.40 -11.38 -11.11
N TYR A 67 14.49 -11.30 -10.14
CA TYR A 67 13.65 -12.38 -9.68
C TYR A 67 12.24 -11.82 -9.64
N GLN A 68 11.54 -12.02 -10.76
CA GLN A 68 10.10 -11.88 -10.84
C GLN A 68 9.48 -12.91 -9.89
N ILE A 69 9.24 -12.50 -8.65
CA ILE A 69 8.21 -13.12 -7.82
C ILE A 69 6.91 -12.50 -8.35
N PRO A 70 5.98 -13.28 -8.93
CA PRO A 70 4.62 -12.79 -9.07
C PRO A 70 4.14 -12.49 -7.66
N ALA A 71 4.02 -11.19 -7.35
CA ALA A 71 3.64 -10.73 -6.03
C ALA A 71 2.41 -11.53 -5.56
N PRO A 72 2.40 -12.12 -4.35
CA PRO A 72 1.13 -12.46 -3.75
C PRO A 72 0.41 -11.13 -3.54
N THR A 73 -0.57 -10.86 -4.42
CA THR A 73 -1.49 -9.74 -4.34
C THR A 73 -2.33 -9.89 -3.07
N LEU A 74 -1.74 -9.58 -1.91
CA LEU A 74 -2.46 -9.34 -0.65
C LEU A 74 -3.17 -7.97 -0.66
N THR A 75 -3.37 -7.41 -1.86
CA THR A 75 -4.08 -6.17 -2.15
C THR A 75 -5.42 -6.43 -2.86
N ASP A 76 -5.92 -7.67 -2.86
CA ASP A 76 -7.26 -8.00 -3.35
C ASP A 76 -8.32 -8.14 -2.23
N SER A 77 -7.93 -8.43 -1.00
CA SER A 77 -8.89 -8.80 0.05
C SER A 77 -9.47 -7.63 0.88
N LEU A 78 -9.01 -6.38 0.68
CA LEU A 78 -9.61 -5.18 1.30
C LEU A 78 -9.75 -4.00 0.33
N LYS A 79 -9.87 -4.26 -0.97
CA LYS A 79 -10.64 -3.34 -1.82
C LYS A 79 -12.11 -3.74 -1.71
N LEU A 80 -12.79 -3.20 -0.68
CA LEU A 80 -14.15 -2.75 -0.95
C LEU A 80 -14.03 -1.85 -2.18
N LYS A 81 -14.44 -2.37 -3.34
CA LYS A 81 -14.49 -1.64 -4.60
C LYS A 81 -15.61 -0.62 -4.44
N VAL A 82 -15.35 0.41 -3.65
CA VAL A 82 -16.02 1.69 -3.76
C VAL A 82 -15.62 2.16 -5.13
N THR A 83 -16.50 1.87 -6.10
CA THR A 83 -16.38 2.35 -7.45
C THR A 83 -16.21 3.86 -7.34
N SER A 84 -15.07 4.36 -7.81
CA SER A 84 -14.90 5.79 -8.07
C SER A 84 -15.93 6.10 -9.16
N ILE A 85 -17.13 6.50 -8.73
CA ILE A 85 -18.19 6.90 -9.64
C ILE A 85 -17.62 8.09 -10.40
N ASP A 86 -17.28 7.87 -11.66
CA ASP A 86 -16.85 8.95 -12.54
C ASP A 86 -17.97 10.00 -12.50
N LYS A 87 -17.64 11.24 -12.13
CA LYS A 87 -18.64 12.32 -11.97
C LYS A 87 -19.57 12.46 -13.19
N LYS A 88 -19.09 12.04 -14.37
CA LYS A 88 -19.83 11.97 -15.63
C LYS A 88 -20.93 10.88 -15.61
N ALA A 89 -20.65 9.70 -15.05
CA ALA A 89 -21.62 8.60 -14.92
C ALA A 89 -22.73 8.89 -13.90
N ALA A 90 -22.40 9.60 -12.80
CA ALA A 90 -23.39 10.06 -11.82
C ALA A 90 -24.40 11.05 -12.43
N LEU A 91 -23.92 11.93 -13.31
CA LEU A 91 -24.79 12.90 -13.99
C LEU A 91 -25.73 12.22 -14.97
N ILE A 92 -25.24 11.19 -15.69
CA ILE A 92 -26.06 10.40 -16.62
C ILE A 92 -27.18 9.66 -15.86
N SER A 93 -26.88 9.00 -14.74
CA SER A 93 -27.90 8.27 -13.98
C SER A 93 -28.99 9.19 -13.39
N PHE A 94 -28.63 10.40 -12.97
CA PHE A 94 -29.60 11.39 -12.48
C PHE A 94 -30.58 11.84 -13.58
N VAL A 95 -30.08 12.10 -14.79
CA VAL A 95 -30.92 12.50 -15.93
C VAL A 95 -31.86 11.37 -16.35
N VAL A 96 -31.36 10.13 -16.41
CA VAL A 96 -32.18 8.96 -16.75
C VAL A 96 -33.30 8.76 -15.72
N ALA A 97 -33.00 8.89 -14.43
CA ALA A 97 -34.01 8.79 -13.37
C ALA A 97 -35.09 9.86 -13.50
N PHE A 98 -34.73 11.10 -13.85
CA PHE A 98 -35.68 12.20 -14.03
C PHE A 98 -36.63 11.96 -15.21
N ILE A 99 -36.12 11.44 -16.33
CA ILE A 99 -36.94 11.13 -17.52
C ILE A 99 -37.96 10.03 -17.20
N ILE A 100 -37.53 8.97 -16.51
CA ILE A 100 -38.41 7.87 -16.11
C ILE A 100 -39.51 8.39 -15.17
N ALA A 101 -39.14 9.17 -14.15
CA ALA A 101 -40.08 9.73 -13.20
C ALA A 101 -41.12 10.63 -13.90
N TYR A 102 -40.67 11.52 -14.78
CA TYR A 102 -41.57 12.41 -15.53
C TYR A 102 -42.51 11.65 -16.46
N GLY A 103 -42.03 10.61 -17.14
CA GLY A 103 -42.86 9.74 -17.99
C GLY A 103 -43.95 9.03 -17.19
N ILE A 104 -43.61 8.50 -16.01
CA ILE A 104 -44.58 7.91 -15.07
C ILE A 104 -45.61 8.97 -14.65
N THR A 105 -45.18 10.17 -14.28
CA THR A 105 -46.09 11.26 -13.89
C THR A 105 -47.07 11.63 -15.02
N ILE A 106 -46.61 11.76 -16.27
CA ILE A 106 -47.49 12.04 -17.41
C ILE A 106 -48.48 10.89 -17.63
N TYR A 107 -48.01 9.65 -17.63
CA TYR A 107 -48.86 8.48 -17.90
C TYR A 107 -50.01 8.38 -16.90
N PHE A 108 -49.72 8.54 -15.60
CA PHE A 108 -50.77 8.55 -14.56
C PHE A 108 -51.63 9.81 -14.59
N GLY A 109 -51.06 10.98 -14.91
CA GLY A 109 -51.80 12.24 -14.99
C GLY A 109 -52.72 12.38 -16.20
N VAL A 110 -52.46 11.67 -17.30
CA VAL A 110 -53.30 11.62 -18.50
C VAL A 110 -54.42 10.57 -18.38
N THR A 111 -54.26 9.58 -17.49
CA THR A 111 -55.22 8.47 -17.31
C THR A 111 -56.32 8.79 -16.28
N ILE A 112 -56.21 9.88 -15.53
CA ILE A 112 -57.23 10.41 -14.60
C ILE A 112 -58.06 11.49 -15.30
#